data_AF-A0A7C7SBE8-F1
#
_entry.id   AF-A0A7C7SBE8-F1
#
_cell.length_a   1.000
_cell.length_b   1.000
_cell.length_c   1.000
_cell.angle_alpha   90.00
_cell.angle_beta   90.00
_cell.angle_gamma   90.00
#
_symmetry.space_group_name_H-M   'P 1'
#
loop_
_entity.id
_entity.type
_entity.pdbx_description
1 polymer ?
#
loop_
_entity_poly.entity_id
_entity_poly.type
_entity_poly.pdbx_seq_one_letter_code
_entity_poly.pdbx_strand_id
1 'polypeptide(L)'
;MSWCFQCGIQYSMGVEDCVECGVALVDEAPADATDVGASDEDQLAYELHEWAGESRRILDQLLTAGGIAHAWQGATLVVRVADEEAVDLAVAEADDAGGPALDPDAEKLAYEMGGWAADEQSAFGELLGRLGIPHEFDAEGDLLVLVADEESVESALDAFQAGADERPELEGLGANRLLSDMFVACDRLRKDARDLAGIEQLIRVVPVLVEHRPPFGIDGQLWNALGERTSELVALLGGGDAEESEVTGLAGGLTEVLRNLT
;
A
#
# COMPACT_ATOMS: atom_id res chain seq x y z
N MET A 1 -2.94 -26.73 6.91
CA MET A 1 -4.21 -26.21 6.37
C MET A 1 -4.52 -25.02 7.22
N SER A 2 -4.99 -23.94 6.61
CA SER A 2 -5.20 -22.67 7.32
C SER A 2 -6.65 -22.25 7.15
N TRP A 3 -7.17 -21.48 8.08
CA TRP A 3 -8.58 -21.13 8.17
C TRP A 3 -8.74 -19.64 8.32
N CYS A 4 -9.77 -19.08 7.70
CA CYS A 4 -10.19 -17.73 8.03
C CYS A 4 -11.00 -17.79 9.32
N PHE A 5 -10.53 -17.14 10.38
CA PHE A 5 -11.24 -17.11 11.67
C PHE A 5 -12.63 -16.44 11.56
N GLN A 6 -12.76 -15.48 10.62
CA GLN A 6 -13.95 -14.68 10.42
C GLN A 6 -15.02 -15.37 9.56
N CYS A 7 -14.60 -16.02 8.47
CA CYS A 7 -15.51 -16.59 7.47
C CYS A 7 -15.61 -18.12 7.55
N GLY A 8 -14.76 -18.78 8.34
CA GLY A 8 -14.72 -20.24 8.45
C GLY A 8 -14.20 -20.98 7.21
N ILE A 9 -13.71 -20.25 6.20
CA ILE A 9 -13.21 -20.85 4.94
C ILE A 9 -11.86 -21.53 5.17
N GLN A 10 -11.74 -22.76 4.68
CA GLN A 10 -10.50 -23.53 4.69
C GLN A 10 -9.65 -23.26 3.45
N TYR A 11 -8.35 -23.10 3.66
CA TYR A 11 -7.35 -22.94 2.62
C TYR A 11 -6.25 -24.01 2.70
N SER A 12 -5.67 -24.32 1.53
CA SER A 12 -4.45 -25.11 1.41
C SER A 12 -3.23 -24.36 1.96
N MET A 13 -2.17 -25.08 2.32
CA MET A 13 -0.93 -24.48 2.81
C MET A 13 -0.31 -23.54 1.76
N GLY A 14 0.18 -22.37 2.19
CA GLY A 14 0.81 -21.36 1.34
C GLY A 14 -0.08 -20.19 0.94
N VAL A 15 -1.33 -20.14 1.41
CA VAL A 15 -2.16 -18.93 1.40
C VAL A 15 -1.99 -18.28 2.77
N GLU A 16 -1.67 -17.00 2.79
CA GLU A 16 -1.43 -16.24 4.02
C GLU A 16 -2.68 -15.47 4.47
N ASP A 17 -3.47 -14.94 3.52
CA ASP A 17 -4.69 -14.16 3.78
C ASP A 17 -5.96 -14.74 3.14
N CYS A 18 -7.10 -14.47 3.78
CA CYS A 18 -8.41 -14.86 3.27
C CYS A 18 -8.81 -14.04 2.04
N VAL A 19 -9.09 -14.71 0.93
CA VAL A 19 -9.49 -14.08 -0.34
C VAL A 19 -10.84 -13.34 -0.26
N GLU A 20 -11.72 -13.69 0.69
CA GLU A 20 -13.05 -13.08 0.81
C GLU A 20 -13.08 -11.84 1.72
N CYS A 21 -12.20 -11.76 2.71
CA CYS A 21 -12.26 -10.69 3.72
C CYS A 21 -10.91 -10.08 4.09
N GLY A 22 -9.82 -10.52 3.45
CA GLY A 22 -8.49 -9.92 3.57
C GLY A 22 -7.77 -10.18 4.90
N VAL A 23 -8.31 -10.98 5.81
CA VAL A 23 -7.68 -11.24 7.12
C VAL A 23 -6.70 -12.41 7.07
N ALA A 24 -5.64 -12.32 7.87
CA ALA A 24 -4.65 -13.37 8.04
C ALA A 24 -5.26 -14.69 8.52
N LEU A 25 -4.82 -15.80 7.94
CA LEU A 25 -5.32 -17.13 8.25
C LEU A 25 -4.72 -17.68 9.55
N VAL A 26 -5.48 -18.55 10.22
CA VAL A 26 -5.10 -19.27 11.45
C VAL A 26 -4.98 -20.77 11.22
N ASP A 27 -4.21 -21.46 12.06
CA ASP A 27 -4.00 -22.91 11.93
C ASP A 27 -5.20 -23.74 12.44
N GLU A 28 -5.98 -23.18 13.37
CA GLU A 28 -7.13 -23.84 13.98
C GLU A 28 -8.44 -23.40 13.33
N ALA A 29 -9.36 -24.34 13.14
CA ALA A 29 -10.67 -24.02 12.58
C ALA A 29 -11.49 -23.20 13.60
N PRO A 30 -12.14 -22.10 13.19
CA PRO A 30 -13.02 -21.36 14.08
C PRO A 30 -14.23 -22.20 14.50
N ALA A 31 -14.79 -21.89 15.67
CA ALA A 31 -16.01 -22.52 16.15
C ALA A 31 -17.23 -22.09 15.31
N ASP A 32 -18.21 -22.98 15.17
CA ASP A 32 -19.51 -22.61 14.62
C ASP A 32 -20.33 -21.85 15.68
N ALA A 33 -21.12 -20.86 15.26
CA ALA A 33 -22.00 -20.14 16.17
C ALA A 33 -23.01 -21.04 16.88
N THR A 34 -23.42 -22.17 16.28
CA THR A 34 -24.28 -23.14 16.96
C THR A 34 -23.61 -23.88 18.11
N ASP A 35 -22.27 -23.86 18.14
CA ASP A 35 -21.45 -24.52 19.17
C ASP A 35 -21.04 -23.54 20.30
N VAL A 36 -21.48 -22.27 20.23
CA VAL A 36 -21.22 -21.27 21.28
C VAL A 36 -22.15 -21.51 22.46
N GLY A 37 -21.62 -22.16 23.49
CA GLY A 37 -22.36 -22.51 24.69
C GLY A 37 -23.22 -23.77 24.56
N ALA A 38 -24.03 -24.05 25.58
CA ALA A 38 -25.01 -25.12 25.53
C ALA A 38 -26.28 -24.66 24.78
N SER A 39 -27.03 -25.61 24.22
CA SER A 39 -28.22 -25.33 23.40
C SER A 39 -29.37 -24.61 24.12
N ASP A 40 -29.33 -24.55 25.45
CA ASP A 40 -30.28 -23.87 26.32
C ASP A 40 -29.78 -22.53 26.87
N GLU A 41 -28.55 -22.13 26.52
CA GLU A 41 -27.99 -20.81 26.85
C GLU A 41 -28.35 -19.78 25.78
N ASP A 42 -28.69 -18.57 26.21
CA ASP A 42 -28.96 -17.46 25.30
C ASP A 42 -27.65 -16.92 24.69
N GLN A 43 -27.70 -16.54 23.42
CA GLN A 43 -26.57 -15.97 22.68
C GLN A 43 -26.81 -14.48 22.39
N LEU A 44 -25.72 -13.71 22.32
CA LEU A 44 -25.67 -12.30 21.94
C LEU A 44 -24.77 -12.13 20.72
N ALA A 45 -25.09 -11.16 19.86
CA ALA A 45 -24.31 -10.81 18.67
C ALA A 45 -23.81 -9.37 18.75
N TYR A 46 -22.51 -9.17 18.49
CA TYR A 46 -21.86 -7.87 18.34
C TYR A 46 -21.59 -7.62 16.86
N GLU A 47 -22.12 -6.52 16.33
CA GLU A 47 -21.95 -6.14 14.93
C GLU A 47 -20.72 -5.25 14.77
N LEU A 48 -19.59 -5.81 14.33
CA LEU A 48 -18.28 -5.14 14.28
C LEU A 48 -17.82 -4.87 12.83
N HIS A 49 -18.77 -4.57 11.94
CA HIS A 49 -18.49 -4.31 10.53
C HIS A 49 -17.70 -3.02 10.28
N GLU A 50 -17.74 -2.08 11.22
CA GLU A 50 -16.97 -0.83 11.18
C GLU A 50 -15.53 -1.02 11.69
N TRP A 51 -15.21 -2.18 12.28
CA TRP A 51 -13.87 -2.46 12.80
C TRP A 51 -12.95 -3.01 11.72
N ALA A 52 -11.69 -2.57 11.76
CA ALA A 52 -10.63 -3.17 10.97
C ALA A 52 -10.49 -4.68 11.27
N GLY A 53 -10.03 -5.45 10.29
CA GLY A 53 -9.80 -6.89 10.45
C GLY A 53 -8.78 -7.21 11.54
N GLU A 54 -7.77 -6.35 11.70
CA GLU A 54 -6.76 -6.45 12.76
C GLU A 54 -7.35 -6.25 14.15
N SER A 55 -8.17 -5.22 14.38
CA SER A 55 -8.85 -5.00 15.67
C SER A 55 -9.76 -6.17 16.04
N ARG A 56 -10.47 -6.74 15.07
CA ARG A 56 -11.28 -7.97 15.28
C ARG A 56 -10.41 -9.19 15.59
N ARG A 57 -9.21 -9.27 15.01
CA ARG A 57 -8.23 -10.31 15.31
C ARG A 57 -7.64 -10.17 16.71
N ILE A 58 -7.38 -8.95 17.16
CA ILE A 58 -6.97 -8.68 18.55
C ILE A 58 -8.09 -9.12 19.51
N LEU A 59 -9.34 -8.75 19.21
CA LEU A 59 -10.50 -9.18 20.00
C LEU A 59 -10.61 -10.71 20.07
N ASP A 60 -10.49 -11.41 18.94
CA ASP A 60 -10.50 -12.88 18.87
C ASP A 60 -9.43 -13.52 19.77
N GLN A 61 -8.22 -12.95 19.80
CA GLN A 61 -7.13 -13.41 20.66
C GLN A 61 -7.42 -13.16 22.14
N LEU A 62 -7.98 -12.01 22.49
CA LEU A 62 -8.37 -11.67 23.88
C LEU A 62 -9.47 -12.60 24.39
N LEU A 63 -10.50 -12.87 23.58
CA LEU A 63 -11.57 -13.80 23.93
C LEU A 63 -11.03 -15.23 24.11
N THR A 64 -10.15 -15.67 23.21
CA THR A 64 -9.48 -16.98 23.32
C THR A 64 -8.63 -17.07 24.57
N ALA A 65 -7.81 -16.05 24.86
CA ALA A 65 -6.97 -15.99 26.06
C ALA A 65 -7.80 -15.96 27.35
N GLY A 66 -8.96 -15.30 27.31
CA GLY A 66 -9.94 -15.27 28.40
C GLY A 66 -10.73 -16.57 28.56
N GLY A 67 -10.61 -17.52 27.64
CA GLY A 67 -11.38 -18.77 27.64
C GLY A 67 -12.88 -18.55 27.41
N ILE A 68 -13.24 -17.46 26.73
CA ILE A 68 -14.63 -17.10 26.43
C ILE A 68 -15.08 -17.86 25.19
N ALA A 69 -16.21 -18.57 25.29
CA ALA A 69 -16.77 -19.28 24.15
C ALA A 69 -17.36 -18.29 23.14
N HIS A 70 -16.89 -18.33 21.89
CA HIS A 70 -17.29 -17.40 20.85
C HIS A 70 -17.17 -18.00 19.45
N ALA A 71 -17.85 -17.39 18.48
CA ALA A 71 -17.74 -17.71 17.06
C ALA A 71 -17.93 -16.44 16.22
N TRP A 72 -17.38 -16.46 15.00
CA TRP A 72 -17.53 -15.37 14.04
C TRP A 72 -18.41 -15.77 12.87
N GLN A 73 -19.23 -14.83 12.42
CA GLN A 73 -20.03 -14.93 11.19
C GLN A 73 -19.76 -13.70 10.34
N GLY A 74 -18.66 -13.69 9.59
CA GLY A 74 -18.20 -12.46 8.98
C GLY A 74 -17.80 -11.47 10.08
N ALA A 75 -18.20 -10.21 9.98
CA ALA A 75 -17.87 -9.20 10.98
C ALA A 75 -18.72 -9.26 12.27
N THR A 76 -19.59 -10.25 12.40
CA THR A 76 -20.47 -10.41 13.56
C THR A 76 -19.87 -11.43 14.53
N LEU A 77 -19.64 -11.02 15.77
CA LEU A 77 -19.16 -11.87 16.85
C LEU A 77 -20.35 -12.42 17.65
N VAL A 78 -20.44 -13.74 17.79
CA VAL A 78 -21.48 -14.44 18.56
C VAL A 78 -20.87 -14.98 19.85
N VAL A 79 -21.48 -14.64 20.99
CA VAL A 79 -21.05 -15.03 22.34
C VAL A 79 -22.23 -15.47 23.18
N ARG A 80 -21.97 -16.06 24.35
CA ARG A 80 -23.03 -16.32 25.34
C ARG A 80 -23.41 -15.03 26.05
N VAL A 81 -24.71 -14.83 26.30
CA VAL A 81 -25.21 -13.68 27.11
C VAL A 81 -24.58 -13.68 28.51
N ALA A 82 -24.29 -14.85 29.08
CA ALA A 82 -23.64 -14.96 30.38
C ALA A 82 -22.21 -14.37 30.43
N ASP A 83 -21.55 -14.26 29.28
CA ASP A 83 -20.18 -13.74 29.17
C ASP A 83 -20.16 -12.26 28.70
N GLU A 84 -21.31 -11.60 28.51
CA GLU A 84 -21.42 -10.23 27.99
C GLU A 84 -20.48 -9.24 28.68
N GLU A 85 -20.44 -9.22 30.02
CA GLU A 85 -19.57 -8.29 30.78
C GLU A 85 -18.08 -8.54 30.52
N ALA A 86 -17.68 -9.80 30.31
CA ALA A 86 -16.29 -10.14 29.99
C ALA A 86 -15.96 -9.81 28.53
N VAL A 87 -16.93 -9.97 27.63
CA VAL A 87 -16.80 -9.62 26.20
C VAL A 87 -16.72 -8.10 26.05
N ASP A 88 -17.53 -7.33 26.74
CA ASP A 88 -17.47 -5.86 26.74
C ASP A 88 -16.09 -5.34 27.18
N LEU A 89 -15.49 -5.98 28.19
CA LEU A 89 -14.13 -5.65 28.62
C LEU A 89 -13.10 -5.98 27.53
N ALA A 90 -13.22 -7.15 26.88
CA ALA A 90 -12.33 -7.55 25.79
C ALA A 90 -12.50 -6.65 24.55
N VAL A 91 -13.72 -6.19 24.26
CA VAL A 91 -13.99 -5.21 23.19
C VAL A 91 -13.28 -3.89 23.51
N ALA A 92 -13.45 -3.34 24.72
CA ALA A 92 -12.77 -2.10 25.10
C ALA A 92 -11.23 -2.23 25.06
N GLU A 93 -10.69 -3.38 25.47
CA GLU A 93 -9.25 -3.65 25.39
C GLU A 93 -8.76 -3.81 23.94
N ALA A 94 -9.53 -4.47 23.08
CA ALA A 94 -9.21 -4.61 21.67
C ALA A 94 -9.26 -3.26 20.92
N ASP A 95 -10.17 -2.37 21.31
CA ASP A 95 -10.28 -1.02 20.77
C ASP A 95 -9.04 -0.18 21.13
N ASP A 96 -8.60 -0.21 22.40
CA ASP A 96 -7.39 0.47 22.86
C ASP A 96 -6.10 -0.11 22.24
N ALA A 97 -6.07 -1.43 22.02
CA ALA A 97 -4.94 -2.14 21.42
C ALA A 97 -4.88 -2.01 19.89
N GLY A 98 -5.99 -1.66 19.23
CA GLY A 98 -6.09 -1.45 17.77
C GLY A 98 -5.35 -0.22 17.25
N GLY A 99 -4.65 0.51 18.12
CA GLY A 99 -3.93 1.74 17.81
C GLY A 99 -4.76 2.99 18.08
N PRO A 100 -4.14 4.18 18.04
CA PRO A 100 -4.86 5.41 18.30
C PRO A 100 -5.87 5.69 17.18
N ALA A 101 -7.16 5.71 17.50
CA ALA A 101 -8.22 6.10 16.57
C ALA A 101 -8.13 7.59 16.18
N LEU A 102 -8.61 7.95 15.00
CA LEU A 102 -8.73 9.36 14.62
C LEU A 102 -9.78 10.05 15.50
N ASP A 103 -9.44 11.22 16.05
CA ASP A 103 -10.43 12.08 16.68
C ASP A 103 -11.46 12.51 15.61
N PRO A 104 -12.77 12.19 15.78
CA PRO A 104 -13.80 12.50 14.80
C PRO A 104 -14.05 14.01 14.65
N ASP A 105 -13.73 14.80 15.66
CA ASP A 105 -13.93 16.26 15.67
C ASP A 105 -12.67 17.03 15.22
N ALA A 106 -11.54 16.36 15.06
CA ALA A 106 -10.30 16.94 14.57
C ALA A 106 -10.25 17.02 13.04
N GLU A 107 -9.50 18.00 12.52
CA GLU A 107 -9.32 18.17 11.08
C GLU A 107 -8.41 17.06 10.52
N LYS A 108 -8.82 16.49 9.39
CA LYS A 108 -8.18 15.33 8.75
C LYS A 108 -7.63 15.69 7.38
N LEU A 109 -6.55 15.01 6.98
CA LEU A 109 -6.00 15.01 5.62
C LEU A 109 -6.18 13.62 5.01
N ALA A 110 -6.44 13.58 3.72
CA ALA A 110 -6.52 12.36 2.93
C ALA A 110 -5.30 12.28 1.99
N TYR A 111 -4.60 11.15 2.04
CA TYR A 111 -3.53 10.79 1.12
C TYR A 111 -4.06 9.75 0.14
N GLU A 112 -3.92 10.02 -1.15
CA GLU A 112 -4.35 9.10 -2.21
C GLU A 112 -3.45 7.85 -2.24
N MET A 113 -4.04 6.67 -2.05
CA MET A 113 -3.29 5.39 -2.03
C MET A 113 -3.64 4.47 -3.20
N GLY A 114 -4.40 4.96 -4.20
CA GLY A 114 -4.90 4.16 -5.33
C GLY A 114 -3.85 3.48 -6.21
N GLY A 115 -2.57 3.85 -6.07
CA GLY A 115 -1.44 3.21 -6.75
C GLY A 115 -0.70 2.14 -5.95
N TRP A 116 -1.10 1.88 -4.70
CA TRP A 116 -0.42 0.97 -3.78
C TRP A 116 -1.09 -0.40 -3.80
N ALA A 117 -0.29 -1.47 -3.74
CA ALA A 117 -0.81 -2.82 -3.53
C ALA A 117 -1.31 -3.00 -2.07
N ALA A 118 -2.23 -3.95 -1.85
CA ALA A 118 -2.87 -4.13 -0.55
C ALA A 118 -1.88 -4.51 0.58
N ASP A 119 -0.83 -5.25 0.23
CA ASP A 119 0.30 -5.57 1.12
C ASP A 119 1.14 -4.33 1.45
N GLU A 120 1.36 -3.43 0.49
CA GLU A 120 2.04 -2.15 0.74
C GLU A 120 1.22 -1.24 1.67
N GLN A 121 -0.09 -1.14 1.46
CA GLN A 121 -0.99 -0.38 2.33
C GLN A 121 -0.98 -0.94 3.76
N SER A 122 -1.02 -2.27 3.89
CA SER A 122 -0.98 -2.96 5.19
C SER A 122 0.35 -2.71 5.91
N ALA A 123 1.47 -2.89 5.20
CA ALA A 123 2.81 -2.64 5.77
C ALA A 123 3.03 -1.18 6.19
N PHE A 124 2.41 -0.22 5.48
CA PHE A 124 2.46 1.19 5.88
C PHE A 124 1.57 1.49 7.08
N GLY A 125 0.37 0.92 7.15
CA GLY A 125 -0.49 0.99 8.34
C GLY A 125 0.22 0.47 9.59
N GLU A 126 0.91 -0.68 9.49
CA GLU A 126 1.74 -1.23 10.58
C GLU A 126 2.86 -0.27 11.01
N LEU A 127 3.50 0.41 10.05
CA LEU A 127 4.51 1.43 10.34
C LEU A 127 3.91 2.59 11.12
N LEU A 128 2.76 3.12 10.69
CA LEU A 128 2.06 4.23 11.37
C LEU A 128 1.63 3.83 12.79
N GLY A 129 1.08 2.63 12.95
CA GLY A 129 0.74 2.06 14.26
C GLY A 129 1.94 1.97 15.18
N ARG A 130 3.09 1.49 14.68
CA ARG A 130 4.35 1.44 15.45
C ARG A 130 4.91 2.81 15.81
N LEU A 131 4.65 3.82 14.99
CA LEU A 131 5.01 5.22 15.26
C LEU A 131 3.99 5.93 16.17
N GLY A 132 2.86 5.28 16.48
CA GLY A 132 1.79 5.84 17.30
C GLY A 132 1.01 6.94 16.59
N ILE A 133 0.96 6.91 15.26
CA ILE A 133 0.26 7.91 14.44
C ILE A 133 -1.19 7.45 14.24
N PRO A 134 -2.18 8.24 14.67
CA PRO A 134 -3.59 7.94 14.42
C PRO A 134 -3.90 7.95 12.92
N HIS A 135 -4.52 6.89 12.42
CA HIS A 135 -4.84 6.76 11.00
C HIS A 135 -6.02 5.82 10.74
N GLU A 136 -6.71 6.03 9.62
CA GLU A 136 -7.79 5.18 9.12
C GLU A 136 -7.70 5.08 7.58
N PHE A 137 -8.22 4.01 7.00
CA PHE A 137 -8.44 3.93 5.54
C PHE A 137 -9.92 4.12 5.26
N ASP A 138 -10.24 4.99 4.32
CA ASP A 138 -11.63 5.20 3.91
C ASP A 138 -12.14 4.13 2.93
N ALA A 139 -13.39 4.27 2.49
CA ALA A 139 -14.01 3.32 1.57
C ALA A 139 -13.42 3.32 0.16
N GLU A 140 -12.71 4.39 -0.23
CA GLU A 140 -12.00 4.50 -1.52
C GLU A 140 -10.56 3.96 -1.40
N GLY A 141 -10.11 3.66 -0.18
CA GLY A 141 -8.77 3.17 0.13
C GLY A 141 -7.77 4.28 0.41
N ASP A 142 -8.22 5.52 0.59
CA ASP A 142 -7.35 6.64 0.92
C ASP A 142 -6.99 6.64 2.40
N LEU A 143 -5.75 7.03 2.70
CA LEU A 143 -5.24 7.11 4.05
C LEU A 143 -5.66 8.44 4.69
N LEU A 144 -6.48 8.35 5.72
CA LEU A 144 -6.90 9.47 6.56
C LEU A 144 -5.98 9.60 7.77
N VAL A 145 -5.46 10.81 8.00
CA VAL A 145 -4.62 11.16 9.15
C VAL A 145 -5.04 12.51 9.73
N LEU A 146 -4.65 12.81 10.97
CA LEU A 146 -4.88 14.13 11.54
C LEU A 146 -3.96 15.17 10.89
N VAL A 147 -4.47 16.39 10.65
CA VAL A 147 -3.64 17.52 10.16
C VAL A 147 -2.44 17.77 11.08
N ALA A 148 -2.61 17.55 12.40
CA ALA A 148 -1.53 17.73 13.37
C ALA A 148 -0.36 16.75 13.17
N ASP A 149 -0.60 15.61 12.52
CA ASP A 149 0.38 14.55 12.31
C ASP A 149 0.97 14.55 10.89
N GLU A 150 0.59 15.51 10.03
CA GLU A 150 1.01 15.63 8.63
C GLU A 150 2.53 15.44 8.45
N GLU A 151 3.34 16.20 9.17
CA GLU A 151 4.81 16.14 9.08
C GLU A 151 5.37 14.75 9.46
N SER A 152 4.73 14.07 10.43
CA SER A 152 5.13 12.73 10.85
C SER A 152 4.75 11.68 9.81
N VAL A 153 3.60 11.84 9.18
CA VAL A 153 3.11 10.96 8.11
C VAL A 153 3.95 11.11 6.85
N GLU A 154 4.28 12.34 6.42
CA GLU A 154 5.19 12.59 5.30
C GLU A 154 6.57 11.95 5.56
N SER A 155 7.10 12.13 6.77
CA SER A 155 8.38 11.52 7.15
C SER A 155 8.32 9.98 7.13
N ALA A 156 7.19 9.39 7.53
CA ALA A 156 6.99 7.95 7.48
C ALA A 156 6.89 7.46 6.03
N LEU A 157 6.19 8.19 5.17
CA LEU A 157 5.99 7.87 3.75
C LEU A 157 7.34 7.86 3.02
N ASP A 158 8.15 8.89 3.21
CA ASP A 158 9.50 8.99 2.64
C ASP A 158 10.37 7.82 3.08
N ALA A 159 10.35 7.48 4.38
CA ALA A 159 11.13 6.37 4.92
C ALA A 159 10.66 5.00 4.37
N PHE A 160 9.35 4.81 4.23
CA PHE A 160 8.76 3.58 3.69
C PHE A 160 9.15 3.38 2.23
N GLN A 161 8.99 4.42 1.40
CA GLN A 161 9.36 4.38 -0.01
C GLN A 161 10.86 4.17 -0.22
N ALA A 162 11.69 4.85 0.58
CA ALA A 162 13.15 4.68 0.53
C ALA A 162 13.60 3.27 0.98
N GLY A 163 12.83 2.60 1.84
CA GLY A 163 13.08 1.23 2.28
C GLY A 163 12.61 0.17 1.28
N ALA A 164 11.57 0.47 0.50
CA ALA A 164 11.04 -0.41 -0.54
C ALA A 164 11.90 -0.42 -1.82
N ASP A 165 12.57 0.69 -2.14
CA ASP A 165 13.42 0.80 -3.32
C ASP A 165 14.89 0.40 -3.04
N GLU A 166 15.24 -0.84 -3.38
CA GLU A 166 16.60 -1.38 -3.21
C GLU A 166 17.64 -0.79 -4.20
N ARG A 167 17.22 0.05 -5.16
CA ARG A 167 18.13 0.62 -6.15
C ARG A 167 19.10 1.62 -5.51
N PRO A 168 20.36 1.70 -6.00
CA PRO A 168 21.34 2.67 -5.52
C PRO A 168 20.93 4.13 -5.79
N GLU A 169 21.43 5.04 -4.95
CA GLU A 169 21.32 6.49 -5.15
C GLU A 169 22.22 7.00 -6.28
N LEU A 170 21.78 8.08 -6.92
CA LEU A 170 22.66 8.91 -7.75
C LEU A 170 23.49 9.85 -6.86
N GLU A 171 24.80 9.65 -6.86
CA GLU A 171 25.71 10.47 -6.05
C GLU A 171 25.91 11.89 -6.61
N GLY A 172 25.96 12.88 -5.71
CA GLY A 172 26.35 14.25 -6.01
C GLY A 172 25.46 14.93 -7.06
N LEU A 173 26.07 15.44 -8.13
CA LEU A 173 25.34 16.09 -9.24
C LEU A 173 24.89 15.10 -10.33
N GLY A 174 24.93 13.79 -10.05
CA GLY A 174 24.57 12.74 -11.00
C GLY A 174 23.15 12.89 -11.55
N ALA A 175 22.17 13.15 -10.68
CA ALA A 175 20.77 13.39 -11.05
C ALA A 175 20.59 14.55 -12.03
N ASN A 176 21.19 15.71 -11.72
CA ASN A 176 21.10 16.90 -12.59
C ASN A 176 21.68 16.64 -13.98
N ARG A 177 22.82 15.92 -14.04
CA ARG A 177 23.44 15.55 -15.30
C ARG A 177 22.57 14.59 -16.10
N LEU A 178 22.04 13.55 -15.44
CA LEU A 178 21.17 12.56 -16.07
C LEU A 178 19.93 13.19 -16.69
N LEU A 179 19.21 14.02 -15.92
CA LEU A 179 18.01 14.70 -16.38
C LEU A 179 18.29 15.69 -17.53
N SER A 180 19.39 16.45 -17.43
CA SER A 180 19.82 17.37 -18.49
C SER A 180 20.18 16.63 -19.78
N ASP A 181 20.96 15.56 -19.67
CA ASP A 181 21.38 14.74 -20.80
C ASP A 181 20.19 14.08 -21.50
N MET A 182 19.21 13.60 -20.72
CA MET A 182 17.99 13.02 -21.24
C MET A 182 17.09 14.07 -21.91
N PHE A 183 16.96 15.26 -21.33
CA PHE A 183 16.22 16.37 -21.94
C PHE A 183 16.81 16.73 -23.31
N VAL A 184 18.13 16.88 -23.41
CA VAL A 184 18.81 17.19 -24.68
C VAL A 184 18.62 16.07 -25.70
N ALA A 185 18.69 14.80 -25.28
CA ALA A 185 18.48 13.66 -26.16
C ALA A 185 17.04 13.62 -26.71
N CYS A 186 16.05 13.81 -25.85
CA CYS A 186 14.63 13.86 -26.24
C CYS A 186 14.32 15.08 -27.13
N ASP A 187 14.84 16.26 -26.82
CA ASP A 187 14.59 17.47 -27.63
C ASP A 187 15.20 17.35 -29.04
N ARG A 188 16.33 16.65 -29.19
CA ARG A 188 16.88 16.28 -30.51
C ARG A 188 15.93 15.35 -31.26
N LEU A 189 15.52 14.24 -30.64
CA LEU A 189 14.69 13.22 -31.28
C LEU A 189 13.29 13.72 -31.62
N ARG A 190 12.75 14.66 -30.84
CA ARG A 190 11.52 15.38 -31.15
C ARG A 190 11.61 16.21 -32.43
N LYS A 191 12.81 16.72 -32.77
CA LYS A 191 13.08 17.53 -33.96
C LYS A 191 13.50 16.69 -35.16
N ASP A 192 14.23 15.61 -34.90
CA ASP A 192 14.73 14.66 -35.90
C ASP A 192 14.79 13.25 -35.28
N ALA A 193 13.84 12.39 -35.65
CA ALA A 193 13.75 11.01 -35.17
C ALA A 193 14.99 10.15 -35.45
N ARG A 194 15.85 10.58 -36.39
CA ARG A 194 17.06 9.85 -36.81
C ARG A 194 18.34 10.50 -36.29
N ASP A 195 18.27 11.45 -35.36
CA ASP A 195 19.45 12.07 -34.75
C ASP A 195 20.27 11.03 -33.97
N LEU A 196 21.35 10.55 -34.58
CA LEU A 196 22.20 9.50 -34.03
C LEU A 196 22.82 9.88 -32.67
N ALA A 197 23.08 11.16 -32.42
CA ALA A 197 23.63 11.60 -31.15
C ALA A 197 22.58 11.56 -30.03
N GLY A 198 21.32 11.90 -30.34
CA GLY A 198 20.18 11.71 -29.44
C GLY A 198 19.94 10.24 -29.11
N ILE A 199 19.97 9.37 -30.13
CA ILE A 199 19.83 7.91 -29.95
C ILE A 199 20.94 7.36 -29.06
N GLU A 200 22.20 7.66 -29.37
CA GLU A 200 23.35 7.19 -28.60
C GLU A 200 23.31 7.67 -27.14
N GLN A 201 22.87 8.92 -26.92
CA GLN A 201 22.71 9.45 -25.58
C GLN A 201 21.60 8.74 -24.81
N LEU A 202 20.43 8.48 -25.42
CA LEU A 202 19.34 7.74 -24.76
C LEU A 202 19.77 6.34 -24.33
N ILE A 203 20.48 5.61 -25.19
CA ILE A 203 21.01 4.27 -24.88
C ILE A 203 21.90 4.29 -23.62
N ARG A 204 22.60 5.39 -23.36
CA ARG A 204 23.47 5.54 -22.18
C ARG A 204 22.71 5.95 -20.91
N VAL A 205 21.69 6.81 -21.03
CA VAL A 205 20.97 7.34 -19.85
C VAL A 205 19.90 6.38 -19.34
N VAL A 206 19.25 5.60 -20.20
CA VAL A 206 18.16 4.69 -19.80
C VAL A 206 18.57 3.68 -18.72
N PRO A 207 19.71 2.96 -18.83
CA PRO A 207 20.12 2.04 -17.78
C PRO A 207 20.29 2.75 -16.43
N VAL A 208 20.92 3.93 -16.43
CA VAL A 208 21.13 4.72 -15.21
C VAL A 208 19.80 5.15 -14.60
N LEU A 209 18.84 5.60 -15.42
CA LEU A 209 17.50 6.00 -14.97
C LEU A 209 16.72 4.84 -14.33
N VAL A 210 16.77 3.65 -14.93
CA VAL A 210 16.00 2.49 -14.45
C VAL A 210 16.67 1.82 -13.25
N GLU A 211 17.99 1.76 -13.21
CA GLU A 211 18.77 1.06 -12.18
C GLU A 211 19.03 1.90 -10.92
N HIS A 212 18.65 3.19 -10.89
CA HIS A 212 18.82 4.05 -9.71
C HIS A 212 17.47 4.52 -9.18
N ARG A 213 17.41 4.74 -7.86
CA ARG A 213 16.23 5.29 -7.19
C ARG A 213 16.01 6.77 -7.52
N PRO A 214 14.77 7.29 -7.39
CA PRO A 214 14.49 8.70 -7.61
C PRO A 214 15.43 9.63 -6.80
N PRO A 215 15.91 10.73 -7.41
CA PRO A 215 16.58 11.79 -6.68
C PRO A 215 15.67 12.43 -5.64
N PHE A 216 16.26 12.98 -4.58
CA PHE A 216 15.53 13.71 -3.54
C PHE A 216 14.58 14.76 -4.13
N GLY A 217 13.33 14.76 -3.66
CA GLY A 217 12.28 15.69 -4.10
C GLY A 217 11.61 15.32 -5.43
N ILE A 218 11.91 14.16 -6.01
CA ILE A 218 11.20 13.62 -7.17
C ILE A 218 10.35 12.43 -6.72
N ASP A 219 9.07 12.46 -7.07
CA ASP A 219 8.14 11.36 -6.83
C ASP A 219 8.58 10.05 -7.51
N GLY A 220 8.46 8.93 -6.79
CA GLY A 220 8.92 7.62 -7.25
C GLY A 220 8.09 7.06 -8.42
N GLN A 221 6.78 7.29 -8.44
CA GLN A 221 5.93 6.86 -9.56
C GLN A 221 6.29 7.63 -10.83
N LEU A 222 6.46 8.94 -10.73
CA LEU A 222 6.91 9.79 -11.82
C LEU A 222 8.28 9.34 -12.36
N TRP A 223 9.21 9.01 -11.48
CA TRP A 223 10.54 8.51 -11.86
C TRP A 223 10.47 7.17 -12.61
N ASN A 224 9.67 6.23 -12.13
CA ASN A 224 9.48 4.93 -12.76
C ASN A 224 8.79 5.07 -14.14
N ALA A 225 7.73 5.87 -14.22
CA ALA A 225 7.05 6.17 -15.48
C ALA A 225 7.97 6.83 -16.51
N LEU A 226 8.86 7.71 -16.06
CA LEU A 226 9.91 8.32 -16.90
C LEU A 226 10.88 7.26 -17.42
N GLY A 227 11.29 6.31 -16.57
CA GLY A 227 12.12 5.15 -16.94
C GLY A 227 11.46 4.25 -18.00
N GLU A 228 10.20 3.88 -17.79
CA GLU A 228 9.41 3.04 -18.70
C GLU A 228 9.25 3.68 -20.08
N ARG A 229 8.79 4.93 -20.14
CA ARG A 229 8.57 5.65 -21.41
C ARG A 229 9.87 5.91 -22.17
N THR A 230 10.96 6.15 -21.47
CA THR A 230 12.28 6.31 -22.13
C THR A 230 12.80 4.96 -22.65
N SER A 231 12.53 3.87 -21.93
CA SER A 231 12.85 2.51 -22.39
C SER A 231 12.04 2.11 -23.62
N GLU A 232 10.75 2.48 -23.67
CA GLU A 232 9.89 2.33 -24.85
C GLU A 232 10.46 3.06 -26.07
N LEU A 233 10.91 4.31 -25.89
CA LEU A 233 11.54 5.09 -26.95
C LEU A 233 12.80 4.42 -27.49
N VAL A 234 13.66 3.90 -26.59
CA VAL A 234 14.88 3.17 -27.01
C VAL A 234 14.52 1.86 -27.73
N ALA A 235 13.51 1.12 -27.27
CA ALA A 235 13.06 -0.10 -27.93
C ALA A 235 12.53 0.18 -29.34
N LEU A 236 11.72 1.24 -29.50
CA LEU A 236 11.19 1.70 -30.77
C LEU A 236 12.32 2.05 -31.76
N LEU A 237 13.32 2.82 -31.30
CA LEU A 237 14.50 3.17 -32.09
C LEU A 237 15.34 1.94 -32.49
N GLY A 238 15.38 0.91 -31.64
CA GLY A 238 16.08 -0.36 -31.89
C GLY A 238 15.41 -1.25 -32.94
N GLY A 239 14.10 -1.12 -33.16
CA GLY A 239 13.34 -1.91 -34.14
C GLY A 239 13.72 -1.61 -35.60
N GLY A 240 14.18 -0.38 -35.88
CA GLY A 240 14.69 0.02 -37.20
C GLY A 240 13.62 0.34 -38.25
N ASP A 241 12.34 0.11 -37.96
CA ASP A 241 11.18 0.40 -38.82
C ASP A 241 10.17 1.37 -38.18
N ALA A 242 10.52 1.98 -37.05
CA ALA A 242 9.69 2.93 -36.33
C ALA A 242 9.21 4.11 -37.21
N GLU A 243 7.94 4.46 -37.04
CA GLU A 243 7.38 5.65 -37.69
C GLU A 243 7.97 6.92 -37.07
N GLU A 244 8.39 7.85 -37.93
CA GLU A 244 9.00 9.11 -37.50
C GLU A 244 8.08 9.94 -36.59
N SER A 245 6.77 9.92 -36.87
CA SER A 245 5.75 10.56 -36.02
C SER A 245 5.63 9.95 -34.63
N GLU A 246 5.87 8.64 -34.50
CA GLU A 246 5.79 7.94 -33.22
C GLU A 246 7.00 8.29 -32.35
N VAL A 247 8.21 8.23 -32.91
CA VAL A 247 9.45 8.62 -32.23
C VAL A 247 9.39 10.10 -31.80
N THR A 248 9.04 11.00 -32.71
CA THR A 248 8.96 12.44 -32.41
C THR A 248 7.88 12.75 -31.38
N GLY A 249 6.74 12.05 -31.42
CA GLY A 249 5.65 12.17 -30.46
C GLY A 249 6.06 11.74 -29.05
N LEU A 250 6.66 10.55 -28.92
CA LEU A 250 7.11 10.01 -27.63
C LEU A 250 8.23 10.86 -27.03
N ALA A 251 9.24 11.22 -27.83
CA ALA A 251 10.30 12.15 -27.41
C ALA A 251 9.74 13.54 -27.03
N GLY A 252 8.69 13.99 -27.71
CA GLY A 252 7.96 15.21 -27.39
C GLY A 252 7.31 15.17 -26.02
N GLY A 253 6.56 14.10 -25.72
CA GLY A 253 5.94 13.90 -24.42
C GLY A 253 6.97 13.85 -23.29
N LEU A 254 8.09 13.14 -23.49
CA LEU A 254 9.19 13.09 -22.52
C LEU A 254 9.83 14.45 -22.29
N THR A 255 10.04 15.25 -23.35
CA THR A 255 10.62 16.60 -23.24
C THR A 255 9.76 17.54 -22.39
N GLU A 256 8.43 17.44 -22.49
CA GLU A 256 7.51 18.26 -21.69
C GLU A 256 7.53 17.87 -20.21
N VAL A 257 7.56 16.57 -19.89
CA VAL A 257 7.71 16.09 -18.51
C VAL A 257 9.04 16.59 -17.92
N LEU A 258 10.14 16.41 -18.66
CA LEU A 258 11.48 16.80 -18.19
C LEU A 258 11.61 18.30 -17.96
N ARG A 259 10.94 19.14 -18.76
CA ARG A 259 10.95 20.60 -18.56
C ARG A 259 10.38 21.04 -17.21
N ASN A 260 9.50 20.24 -16.61
CA ASN A 260 8.95 20.53 -15.29
C ASN A 260 9.88 20.10 -14.15
N LEU A 261 10.88 19.26 -14.46
CA LEU A 261 11.83 18.68 -13.50
C LEU A 261 13.22 19.35 -13.54
N THR A 262 13.53 20.10 -14.59
CA THR A 262 14.84 20.78 -14.82
C THR A 262 14.70 22.29 -14.92
#